data_AF-A0A139ZL41-F1
#
_entry.id   AF-A0A139ZL41-F1
#
_cell.length_a   1.000
_cell.length_b   1.000
_cell.length_c   1.000
_cell.angle_alpha   90.00
_cell.angle_beta   90.00
_cell.angle_gamma   90.00
#
_symmetry.space_group_name_H-M   'P 1'
#
loop_
_entity.id
_entity.type
_entity.pdbx_description
1 polymer ?
#
loop_
_entity_poly.entity_id
_entity_poly.type
_entity_poly.pdbx_seq_one_letter_code
_entity_poly.pdbx_strand_id
1 'polypeptide(L)'
;QECLSLFKDKEPDVLVLDIIMPHLDGLAVLERLRESQLKKQPNVIMLTAFGQEDVTKKAVDLGASYFILKPFDMENLVGHIRQVSGNGSQLTHRAPSSQSSVLRPQPESPKKNLDASITTIIHEIGVPAHIKGYLYLREAISMVYNDIELLGSITKVLYPDIAKKFNTTASRVERAIRHAIEVAWSRGNIDS
;
A
#
# COMPACT_ATOMS: atom_id res chain seq x y z
N GLN A 1 -22.10 8.53 -6.77
CA GLN A 1 -23.55 8.39 -6.48
C GLN A 1 -23.98 6.91 -6.49
N GLU A 2 -23.46 6.08 -7.39
CA GLU A 2 -23.80 4.65 -7.53
C GLU A 2 -23.62 3.79 -6.25
N CYS A 3 -22.53 4.01 -5.48
CA CYS A 3 -22.24 3.24 -4.27
C CYS A 3 -23.36 3.35 -3.20
N LEU A 4 -23.80 4.56 -2.86
CA LEU A 4 -24.85 4.77 -1.85
C LEU A 4 -26.23 4.22 -2.29
N SER A 5 -26.51 4.16 -3.58
CA SER A 5 -27.73 3.53 -4.10
C SER A 5 -27.74 2.01 -3.90
N LEU A 6 -26.59 1.35 -4.03
CA LEU A 6 -26.48 -0.11 -3.85
C LEU A 6 -26.72 -0.56 -2.40
N PHE A 7 -26.49 0.32 -1.42
CA PHE A 7 -26.73 0.02 0.00
C PHE A 7 -28.18 -0.25 0.35
N LYS A 8 -29.13 0.32 -0.41
CA LYS A 8 -30.57 0.10 -0.18
C LYS A 8 -31.01 -1.31 -0.59
N ASP A 9 -30.34 -1.90 -1.58
CA ASP A 9 -30.76 -3.17 -2.18
C ASP A 9 -29.89 -4.36 -1.77
N LYS A 10 -28.62 -4.14 -1.41
CA LYS A 10 -27.64 -5.22 -1.21
C LYS A 10 -27.24 -5.47 0.25
N GLU A 11 -27.51 -4.54 1.17
CA GLU A 11 -27.20 -4.64 2.61
C GLU A 11 -25.86 -5.34 2.92
N PRO A 12 -24.72 -4.86 2.38
CA PRO A 12 -23.45 -5.60 2.46
C PRO A 12 -22.91 -5.67 3.90
N ASP A 13 -22.26 -6.79 4.23
CA ASP A 13 -21.59 -6.99 5.53
C ASP A 13 -20.28 -6.21 5.65
N VAL A 14 -19.55 -6.09 4.53
CA VAL A 14 -18.24 -5.46 4.46
C VAL A 14 -18.20 -4.54 3.25
N LEU A 15 -17.73 -3.30 3.46
CA LEU A 15 -17.44 -2.34 2.40
C LEU A 15 -15.93 -2.12 2.35
N VAL A 16 -15.33 -2.34 1.18
CA VAL A 16 -13.96 -1.93 0.91
C VAL A 16 -14.02 -0.63 0.12
N LEU A 17 -13.44 0.44 0.66
CA LEU A 17 -13.63 1.80 0.16
C LEU A 17 -12.30 2.51 -0.04
N ASP A 18 -12.06 3.07 -1.23
CA ASP A 18 -10.89 3.92 -1.48
C ASP A 18 -11.12 5.32 -0.90
N ILE A 19 -10.09 5.92 -0.28
CA ILE A 19 -10.11 7.32 0.16
C ILE A 19 -10.15 8.24 -1.05
N ILE A 20 -9.34 7.98 -2.07
CA ILE A 20 -9.24 8.85 -3.23
C ILE A 20 -10.16 8.30 -4.32
N MET A 21 -11.27 9.00 -4.53
CA MET A 21 -12.24 8.70 -5.57
C MET A 21 -12.66 9.98 -6.30
N PRO A 22 -13.03 9.90 -7.58
CA PRO A 22 -13.56 11.05 -8.30
C PRO A 22 -14.93 11.47 -7.73
N HIS A 23 -15.20 12.78 -7.76
CA HIS A 23 -16.44 13.44 -7.31
C HIS A 23 -16.71 13.46 -5.81
N LEU A 24 -16.64 12.31 -5.13
CA LEU A 24 -16.88 12.20 -3.69
C LEU A 24 -15.82 11.30 -3.07
N ASP A 25 -15.03 11.85 -2.15
CA ASP A 25 -13.97 11.10 -1.46
C ASP A 25 -14.55 10.04 -0.51
N GLY A 26 -13.72 9.04 -0.18
CA GLY A 26 -14.12 7.92 0.67
C GLY A 26 -14.48 8.34 2.10
N LEU A 27 -13.89 9.43 2.62
CA LEU A 27 -14.22 9.93 3.97
C LEU A 27 -15.63 10.53 4.00
N ALA A 28 -16.03 11.25 2.96
CA ALA A 28 -17.35 11.83 2.83
C ALA A 28 -18.42 10.77 2.51
N VAL A 29 -18.03 9.64 1.90
CA VAL A 29 -18.89 8.45 1.83
C VAL A 29 -19.07 7.84 3.22
N LEU A 30 -18.00 7.69 3.99
CA LEU A 30 -18.06 7.15 5.36
C LEU A 30 -18.91 8.03 6.29
N GLU A 31 -18.78 9.35 6.19
CA GLU A 31 -19.61 10.33 6.90
C GLU A 31 -21.08 10.18 6.53
N ARG A 32 -21.41 10.11 5.22
CA ARG A 32 -22.78 9.86 4.78
C ARG A 32 -23.34 8.52 5.23
N LEU A 33 -22.52 7.46 5.27
CA LEU A 33 -22.95 6.15 5.77
C LEU A 33 -23.28 6.20 7.26
N ARG A 34 -22.50 6.96 8.04
CA ARG A 34 -22.76 7.18 9.47
C ARG A 34 -24.05 7.95 9.71
N GLU A 35 -24.32 8.98 8.91
CA GLU A 35 -25.56 9.77 8.97
C GLU A 35 -26.78 9.02 8.42
N SER A 36 -26.56 8.02 7.58
CA SER A 36 -27.64 7.22 7.00
C SER A 36 -28.25 6.28 8.03
N GLN A 37 -29.58 6.32 8.16
CA GLN A 37 -30.36 5.37 8.97
C GLN A 37 -30.52 4.03 8.24
N LEU A 38 -29.40 3.41 7.84
CA LEU A 38 -29.41 2.06 7.29
C LEU A 38 -29.82 1.08 8.39
N LYS A 39 -30.59 0.04 8.03
CA LYS A 39 -30.98 -1.03 8.96
C LYS A 39 -29.76 -1.77 9.53
N LYS A 40 -28.68 -1.84 8.74
CA LYS A 40 -27.41 -2.47 9.09
C LYS A 40 -26.27 -1.64 8.49
N GLN A 41 -25.33 -1.21 9.32
CA GLN A 41 -24.11 -0.55 8.83
C GLN A 41 -23.08 -1.63 8.46
N PRO A 42 -22.43 -1.52 7.28
CA PRO A 42 -21.34 -2.41 6.91
C PRO A 42 -20.10 -2.16 7.80
N ASN A 43 -19.25 -3.16 7.95
CA ASN A 43 -17.88 -2.93 8.40
C ASN A 43 -17.07 -2.30 7.27
N VAL A 44 -16.47 -1.13 7.48
CA VAL A 44 -15.76 -0.41 6.41
C VAL A 44 -14.25 -0.59 6.55
N ILE A 45 -13.63 -1.10 5.49
CA ILE A 45 -12.18 -1.16 5.31
C ILE A 45 -11.78 -0.03 4.36
N MET A 46 -11.00 0.92 4.85
CA MET A 46 -10.49 2.02 4.05
C MET A 46 -9.19 1.62 3.35
N LEU A 47 -9.12 1.85 2.04
CA LEU A 47 -7.92 1.72 1.24
C LEU A 47 -7.39 3.11 0.90
N THR A 48 -6.08 3.30 0.96
CA THR A 48 -5.48 4.58 0.57
C THR A 48 -4.08 4.41 0.05
N ALA A 49 -3.64 5.29 -0.85
CA ALA A 49 -2.23 5.45 -1.09
C ALA A 49 -1.57 6.23 0.08
N PHE A 50 -2.25 7.21 0.66
CA PHE A 50 -1.68 8.17 1.61
C PHE A 50 -2.04 7.82 3.06
N GLY A 51 -1.02 7.56 3.88
CA GLY A 51 -1.13 7.24 5.31
C GLY A 51 -0.93 8.44 6.22
N GLN A 52 -1.44 9.62 5.86
CA GLN A 52 -1.35 10.78 6.74
C GLN A 52 -2.10 10.50 8.06
N GLU A 53 -1.49 10.87 9.19
CA GLU A 53 -2.07 10.63 10.52
C GLU A 53 -3.45 11.27 10.66
N ASP A 54 -3.63 12.49 10.15
CA ASP A 54 -4.90 13.22 10.21
C ASP A 54 -6.03 12.51 9.45
N VAL A 55 -5.71 11.96 8.27
CA VAL A 55 -6.67 11.22 7.43
C VAL A 55 -7.06 9.91 8.10
N THR A 56 -6.07 9.21 8.66
CA THR A 56 -6.28 7.94 9.38
C THR A 56 -7.14 8.16 10.63
N LYS A 57 -6.82 9.19 11.41
CA LYS A 57 -7.59 9.57 12.60
C LYS A 57 -9.03 9.91 12.25
N LYS A 58 -9.24 10.72 11.21
CA LYS A 58 -10.58 11.08 10.74
C LYS A 58 -11.37 9.85 10.27
N ALA A 59 -10.74 8.90 9.58
CA ALA A 59 -11.38 7.65 9.18
C ALA A 59 -11.85 6.82 10.38
N VAL A 60 -11.01 6.72 11.42
CA VAL A 60 -11.34 6.02 12.67
C VAL A 60 -12.49 6.73 13.40
N ASP A 61 -12.43 8.06 13.52
CA ASP A 61 -13.48 8.85 14.18
C ASP A 61 -14.85 8.76 13.47
N LEU A 62 -14.84 8.50 12.17
CA LEU A 62 -16.02 8.28 11.34
C LEU A 62 -16.52 6.82 11.39
N GLY A 63 -15.80 5.90 12.03
CA GLY A 63 -16.22 4.52 12.26
C GLY A 63 -15.65 3.49 11.28
N ALA A 64 -14.53 3.78 10.61
CA ALA A 64 -13.84 2.77 9.82
C ALA A 64 -13.37 1.60 10.71
N SER A 65 -13.68 0.37 10.30
CA SER A 65 -13.30 -0.86 11.03
C SER A 65 -11.82 -1.20 10.82
N TYR A 66 -11.26 -0.86 9.66
CA TYR A 66 -9.86 -1.12 9.34
C TYR A 66 -9.32 -0.15 8.28
N PHE A 67 -8.00 -0.05 8.21
CA PHE A 67 -7.30 0.85 7.29
C PHE A 67 -6.11 0.13 6.65
N ILE A 68 -5.97 0.20 5.33
CA ILE A 68 -4.94 -0.51 4.56
C ILE A 68 -4.27 0.47 3.60
N LEU A 69 -2.94 0.50 3.66
CA LEU A 69 -2.10 1.26 2.72
C LEU A 69 -1.88 0.49 1.42
N LYS A 70 -1.92 1.21 0.30
CA LYS A 70 -1.53 0.72 -1.02
C LYS A 70 -0.03 0.97 -1.25
N PRO A 71 0.69 0.04 -1.90
CA PRO A 71 0.21 -1.26 -2.38
C PRO A 71 0.03 -2.27 -1.22
N PHE A 72 -0.99 -3.11 -1.31
CA PHE A 72 -1.25 -4.19 -0.35
C PHE A 72 -1.22 -5.55 -1.03
N ASP A 73 -0.93 -6.58 -0.25
CA ASP A 73 -1.08 -7.97 -0.65
C ASP A 73 -2.56 -8.40 -0.56
N MET A 74 -3.03 -9.12 -1.59
CA MET A 74 -4.38 -9.68 -1.64
C MET A 74 -4.63 -10.66 -0.50
N GLU A 75 -3.64 -11.45 -0.09
CA GLU A 75 -3.80 -12.36 1.05
C GLU A 75 -4.09 -11.58 2.34
N ASN A 76 -3.42 -10.45 2.51
CA ASN A 76 -3.59 -9.57 3.67
C ASN A 76 -4.99 -8.91 3.66
N LEU A 77 -5.43 -8.37 2.51
CA LEU A 77 -6.77 -7.81 2.36
C LEU A 77 -7.87 -8.84 2.68
N VAL A 78 -7.74 -10.07 2.15
CA VAL A 78 -8.69 -11.16 2.42
C VAL A 78 -8.71 -11.53 3.91
N GLY A 79 -7.54 -11.55 4.55
CA GLY A 79 -7.41 -11.76 5.99
C GLY A 79 -8.23 -10.75 6.80
N HIS A 80 -8.08 -9.46 6.47
CA HIS A 80 -8.83 -8.38 7.11
C HIS A 80 -10.33 -8.45 6.85
N ILE A 81 -10.76 -8.74 5.62
CA ILE A 81 -12.18 -8.92 5.27
C ILE A 81 -12.79 -10.04 6.13
N ARG A 82 -12.10 -11.18 6.27
CA ARG A 82 -12.58 -12.30 7.10
C ARG A 82 -12.68 -11.93 8.58
N GLN A 83 -11.70 -11.18 9.08
CA GLN A 83 -11.67 -10.71 10.47
C GLN A 83 -12.86 -9.78 10.77
N VAL A 84 -13.13 -8.81 9.90
CA VAL A 84 -14.24 -7.86 10.11
C VAL A 84 -15.61 -8.47 9.81
N SER A 85 -15.69 -9.48 8.95
CA SER A 85 -16.95 -10.18 8.61
C SER A 85 -17.47 -11.08 9.74
N GLY A 86 -16.74 -11.28 10.84
CA GLY A 86 -17.20 -12.08 11.98
C GLY A 86 -17.10 -13.61 11.82
N ASN A 87 -16.52 -14.11 10.73
CA ASN A 87 -16.30 -15.56 10.49
C ASN A 87 -14.99 -16.08 11.11
N GLY A 88 -14.40 -15.36 12.05
CA GLY A 88 -13.23 -15.79 12.81
C GLY A 88 -13.61 -16.78 13.90
N SER A 89 -13.85 -18.05 13.53
CA SER A 89 -13.63 -19.13 14.49
C SER A 89 -12.18 -19.03 14.94
N GLN A 90 -12.02 -18.81 16.24
CA GLN A 90 -10.79 -18.82 17.03
C GLN A 90 -9.58 -19.46 16.33
N LEU A 91 -8.73 -18.64 15.70
CA LEU A 91 -7.29 -18.91 15.68
C LEU A 91 -6.69 -18.30 16.94
N THR A 92 -7.11 -18.86 18.08
CA THR A 92 -6.36 -18.69 19.32
C THR A 92 -5.01 -19.34 19.09
N HIS A 93 -3.95 -18.53 19.06
CA HIS A 93 -2.58 -19.01 19.20
C HIS A 93 -2.43 -19.61 20.61
N ARG A 94 -2.91 -20.85 20.80
CA ARG A 94 -2.48 -21.71 21.89
C ARG A 94 -1.06 -22.17 21.55
N ALA A 95 -0.10 -21.74 22.35
CA ALA A 95 1.23 -22.34 22.37
C ALA A 95 1.13 -23.85 22.60
N PRO A 96 1.92 -24.65 21.86
CA PRO A 96 2.42 -25.92 22.36
C PRO A 96 3.93 -25.80 22.57
N SER A 97 4.30 -25.99 23.82
CA SER A 97 5.63 -26.42 24.24
C SER A 97 6.00 -27.77 23.59
N SER A 98 7.29 -27.90 23.31
CA SER A 98 8.06 -29.16 23.24
C SER A 98 8.16 -29.91 21.90
N GLN A 99 9.37 -29.80 21.34
CA GLN A 99 10.16 -30.87 20.70
C GLN A 99 9.70 -31.45 19.36
N SER A 100 10.34 -31.01 18.28
CA SER A 100 10.96 -31.88 17.26
C SER A 100 11.78 -31.06 16.26
N SER A 101 13.05 -31.44 16.12
CA SER A 101 14.03 -30.91 15.18
C SER A 101 13.60 -31.16 13.73
N VAL A 102 13.21 -30.10 13.02
CA VAL A 102 13.24 -30.03 11.55
C VAL A 102 13.63 -28.60 11.20
N LEU A 103 14.66 -28.43 10.35
CA LEU A 103 15.08 -27.12 9.85
C LEU A 103 13.89 -26.44 9.16
N ARG A 104 13.21 -25.54 9.89
CA ARG A 104 12.30 -24.57 9.32
C ARG A 104 13.15 -23.49 8.64
N PRO A 105 12.88 -23.13 7.37
CA PRO A 105 13.34 -21.85 6.85
C PRO A 105 12.83 -20.79 7.82
N GLN A 106 13.74 -20.03 8.42
CA GLN A 106 13.33 -18.87 9.22
C GLN A 106 12.48 -17.97 8.32
N PRO A 107 11.33 -17.46 8.79
CA PRO A 107 10.60 -16.45 8.04
C PRO A 107 11.54 -15.27 7.81
N GLU A 108 11.97 -15.11 6.55
CA GLU A 108 12.79 -13.97 6.14
C GLU A 108 12.04 -12.70 6.53
N SER A 109 12.76 -11.74 7.13
CA SER A 109 12.17 -10.54 7.69
C SER A 109 11.31 -9.79 6.64
N PRO A 110 10.21 -9.10 7.05
CA PRO A 110 9.31 -8.39 6.12
C PRO A 110 10.03 -7.45 5.15
N LYS A 111 11.16 -6.86 5.58
CA LYS A 111 12.00 -5.99 4.75
C LYS A 111 12.66 -6.70 3.58
N LYS A 112 13.09 -7.96 3.75
CA LYS A 112 13.71 -8.76 2.67
C LYS A 112 12.70 -9.11 1.58
N ASN A 113 11.46 -9.40 1.95
CA ASN A 113 10.39 -9.65 0.98
C ASN A 113 10.06 -8.38 0.16
N LEU A 114 10.01 -7.21 0.81
CA LEU A 114 9.75 -5.95 0.11
C LEU A 114 10.85 -5.62 -0.92
N ASP A 115 12.12 -5.73 -0.55
CA ASP A 115 13.24 -5.44 -1.46
C ASP A 115 13.24 -6.37 -2.68
N ALA A 116 12.86 -7.64 -2.49
CA ALA A 116 12.72 -8.61 -3.58
C ALA A 116 11.56 -8.22 -4.51
N SER A 117 10.37 -7.91 -3.95
CA SER A 117 9.21 -7.49 -4.74
C SER A 117 9.47 -6.22 -5.55
N ILE A 118 10.12 -5.21 -4.95
CA ILE A 118 10.50 -3.97 -5.66
C ILE A 118 11.42 -4.32 -6.84
N THR A 119 12.41 -5.19 -6.62
CA THR A 119 13.37 -5.63 -7.65
C THR A 119 12.67 -6.32 -8.82
N THR A 120 11.73 -7.21 -8.52
CA THR A 120 10.94 -7.92 -9.55
C THR A 120 10.13 -6.94 -10.39
N ILE A 121 9.39 -6.03 -9.74
CA ILE A 121 8.50 -5.08 -10.44
C ILE A 121 9.31 -4.15 -11.36
N ILE A 122 10.40 -3.55 -10.88
CA ILE A 122 11.19 -2.63 -11.72
C ILE A 122 11.89 -3.35 -12.89
N HIS A 123 12.22 -4.63 -12.72
CA HIS A 123 12.80 -5.45 -13.77
C HIS A 123 11.77 -5.78 -14.85
N GLU A 124 10.55 -6.16 -14.45
CA GLU A 124 9.42 -6.43 -15.36
C GLU A 124 8.99 -5.20 -16.16
N ILE A 125 9.06 -4.01 -15.54
CA ILE A 125 8.81 -2.73 -16.22
C ILE A 125 9.92 -2.42 -17.26
N GLY A 126 11.02 -3.17 -17.27
CA GLY A 126 12.09 -3.03 -18.26
C GLY A 126 13.22 -2.10 -17.84
N VAL A 127 13.30 -1.72 -16.56
CA VAL A 127 14.42 -0.91 -16.05
C VAL A 127 15.69 -1.79 -15.98
N PRO A 128 16.80 -1.42 -16.66
CA PRO A 128 18.00 -2.24 -16.65
C PRO A 128 18.67 -2.31 -15.27
N ALA A 129 19.04 -3.50 -14.80
CA ALA A 129 19.65 -3.67 -13.47
C ALA A 129 21.05 -3.02 -13.30
N HIS A 130 21.74 -2.72 -14.41
CA HIS A 130 23.12 -2.23 -14.39
C HIS A 130 23.24 -0.69 -14.31
N ILE A 131 22.15 0.06 -14.42
CA ILE A 131 22.19 1.52 -14.37
C ILE A 131 21.98 2.04 -12.95
N LYS A 132 22.60 3.16 -12.59
CA LYS A 132 22.48 3.74 -11.23
C LYS A 132 21.05 4.09 -10.85
N GLY A 133 20.22 4.50 -11.82
CA GLY A 133 18.81 4.80 -11.61
C GLY A 133 18.02 3.61 -11.08
N TYR A 134 18.43 2.38 -11.40
CA TYR A 134 17.84 1.16 -10.85
C TYR A 134 18.00 1.07 -9.33
N LEU A 135 19.23 1.28 -8.84
CA LEU A 135 19.52 1.26 -7.41
C LEU A 135 18.80 2.41 -6.68
N TYR A 136 18.74 3.59 -7.30
CA TYR A 136 18.05 4.74 -6.71
C TYR A 136 16.53 4.56 -6.68
N LEU A 137 15.94 3.93 -7.71
CA LEU A 137 14.51 3.58 -7.72
C LEU A 137 14.18 2.58 -6.61
N ARG A 138 15.02 1.55 -6.43
CA ARG A 138 14.83 0.58 -5.33
C ARG A 138 14.82 1.27 -3.97
N GLU A 139 15.80 2.15 -3.75
CA GLU A 139 15.88 2.91 -2.50
C GLU A 139 14.69 3.86 -2.34
N ALA A 140 14.35 4.62 -3.39
CA ALA A 140 13.25 5.58 -3.36
C ALA A 140 11.91 4.90 -3.07
N ILE A 141 11.62 3.78 -3.73
CA ILE A 141 10.38 3.02 -3.52
C ILE A 141 10.33 2.43 -2.11
N SER A 142 11.46 1.91 -1.61
CA SER A 142 11.55 1.38 -0.25
C SER A 142 11.35 2.47 0.81
N MET A 143 11.93 3.67 0.61
CA MET A 143 11.73 4.82 1.49
C MET A 143 10.27 5.30 1.47
N VAL A 144 9.69 5.50 0.29
CA VAL A 144 8.31 5.96 0.12
C VAL A 144 7.28 4.94 0.62
N TYR A 145 7.59 3.64 0.55
CA TYR A 145 6.71 2.61 1.10
C TYR A 145 6.57 2.72 2.62
N ASN A 146 7.64 3.12 3.31
CA ASN A 146 7.61 3.31 4.76
C ASN A 146 7.08 4.70 5.17
N ASP A 147 7.27 5.71 4.33
CA ASP A 147 6.80 7.07 4.53
C ASP A 147 6.39 7.71 3.20
N ILE A 148 5.09 7.73 2.91
CA ILE A 148 4.58 8.27 1.66
C ILE A 148 4.63 9.80 1.58
N GLU A 149 4.79 10.52 2.70
CA GLU A 149 4.89 11.98 2.71
C GLU A 149 6.15 12.48 2.00
N LEU A 150 7.15 11.61 1.85
CA LEU A 150 8.34 11.85 1.02
C LEU A 150 8.01 12.19 -0.43
N LEU A 151 6.83 11.78 -0.96
CA LEU A 151 6.36 12.18 -2.29
C LEU A 151 6.07 13.69 -2.40
N GLY A 152 5.66 14.33 -1.31
CA GLY A 152 5.44 15.79 -1.28
C GLY A 152 6.75 16.59 -1.22
N SER A 153 7.84 15.95 -0.82
CA SER A 153 9.13 16.60 -0.56
C SER A 153 10.30 15.98 -1.33
N ILE A 154 10.02 15.34 -2.47
CA ILE A 154 10.99 14.55 -3.25
C ILE A 154 12.30 15.28 -3.52
N THR A 155 12.23 16.53 -4.01
CA THR A 155 13.43 17.30 -4.39
C THR A 155 14.21 17.87 -3.20
N LYS A 156 13.58 17.92 -2.02
CA LYS A 156 14.13 18.55 -0.81
C LYS A 156 14.54 17.54 0.26
N VAL A 157 13.99 16.33 0.24
CA VAL A 157 14.22 15.29 1.25
C VAL A 157 14.66 13.98 0.58
N LEU A 158 13.78 13.36 -0.22
CA LEU A 158 14.04 12.03 -0.79
C LEU A 158 15.33 11.98 -1.63
N TYR A 159 15.50 12.87 -2.60
CA TYR A 159 16.70 12.87 -3.45
C TYR A 159 17.98 13.22 -2.69
N PRO A 160 18.02 14.23 -1.80
CA PRO A 160 19.16 14.45 -0.92
C PRO A 160 19.55 13.25 -0.05
N ASP A 161 18.59 12.53 0.51
CA ASP A 161 18.86 11.39 1.38
C ASP A 161 19.45 10.20 0.62
N ILE A 162 18.89 9.88 -0.55
CA ILE A 162 19.47 8.89 -1.47
C ILE A 162 20.87 9.35 -1.91
N ALA A 163 21.04 10.63 -2.21
CA ALA A 163 22.33 11.17 -2.63
C ALA A 163 23.40 11.00 -1.53
N LYS A 164 23.03 11.23 -0.27
CA LYS A 164 23.90 11.00 0.89
C LYS A 164 24.27 9.52 1.04
N LYS A 165 23.29 8.61 0.88
CA LYS A 165 23.50 7.16 0.99
C LYS A 165 24.45 6.62 -0.10
N PHE A 166 24.38 7.16 -1.32
CA PHE A 166 25.14 6.69 -2.48
C PHE A 166 26.32 7.61 -2.87
N ASN A 167 26.75 8.50 -1.96
CA ASN A 167 27.86 9.44 -2.16
C ASN A 167 27.79 10.20 -3.51
N THR A 168 26.61 10.75 -3.82
CA THR A 168 26.33 11.49 -5.05
C THR A 168 25.59 12.81 -4.74
N THR A 169 25.02 13.47 -5.74
CA THR A 169 24.22 14.69 -5.57
C THR A 169 22.75 14.44 -5.89
N ALA A 170 21.83 15.19 -5.27
CA ALA A 170 20.39 15.06 -5.50
C ALA A 170 20.02 15.21 -6.99
N SER A 171 20.69 16.13 -7.70
CA SER A 171 20.51 16.31 -9.16
C SER A 171 20.95 15.10 -9.98
N ARG A 172 22.01 14.38 -9.55
CA ARG A 172 22.44 13.14 -10.21
C ARG A 172 21.49 11.98 -9.92
N VAL A 173 20.90 11.94 -8.72
CA VAL A 173 19.86 10.96 -8.37
C VAL A 173 18.63 11.16 -9.26
N GLU A 174 18.10 12.38 -9.31
CA GLU A 174 16.95 12.72 -10.15
C GLU A 174 17.20 12.36 -11.62
N ARG A 175 18.32 12.81 -12.18
CA ARG A 175 18.67 12.53 -13.58
C ARG A 175 18.78 11.03 -13.87
N ALA A 176 19.38 10.26 -12.96
CA ALA A 176 19.54 8.83 -13.12
C ALA A 176 18.20 8.08 -13.03
N ILE A 177 17.30 8.49 -12.13
CA ILE A 177 15.93 7.95 -12.04
C ILE A 177 15.16 8.28 -13.32
N ARG A 178 15.21 9.53 -13.79
CA ARG A 178 14.57 9.94 -15.05
C ARG A 178 15.04 9.10 -16.23
N HIS A 179 16.36 8.94 -16.37
CA HIS A 179 16.94 8.12 -17.43
C HIS A 179 16.50 6.66 -17.33
N ALA A 180 16.38 6.10 -16.12
CA ALA A 180 15.91 4.74 -15.92
C ALA A 180 14.46 4.54 -16.40
N ILE A 181 13.58 5.50 -16.11
CA ILE A 181 12.17 5.48 -16.56
C ILE A 181 12.08 5.64 -18.09
N GLU A 182 12.89 6.53 -18.66
CA GLU A 182 12.94 6.73 -20.11
C GLU A 182 13.39 5.45 -20.85
N VAL A 183 14.42 4.76 -20.35
CA VAL A 183 14.86 3.49 -20.93
C VAL A 183 13.78 2.42 -20.83
N ALA A 184 13.09 2.31 -19.69
CA ALA A 184 11.97 1.38 -19.54
C ALA A 184 10.85 1.65 -20.55
N TRP A 185 10.43 2.91 -20.69
CA TRP A 185 9.40 3.32 -21.65
C TRP A 185 9.79 3.04 -23.10
N SER A 186 11.04 3.31 -23.47
CA SER A 186 11.54 3.06 -24.84
C SER A 186 11.56 1.58 -25.22
N ARG A 187 11.72 0.68 -24.24
CA ARG A 187 11.74 -0.78 -24.45
C ARG A 187 10.35 -1.39 -24.44
N GLY A 188 9.42 -0.84 -23.65
CA GLY A 188 8.03 -1.29 -23.60
C GLY A 188 7.21 -0.96 -24.86
N ASN A 189 7.67 -0.04 -25.71
CA ASN A 189 7.00 0.37 -26.94
C ASN A 189 7.39 -0.48 -28.18
N ILE A 190 7.90 -1.69 -27.98
CA ILE A 190 8.32 -2.61 -29.07
C ILE A 190 7.15 -3.55 -29.48
N ASP A 191 6.07 -3.61 -28.70
CA ASP A 191 4.89 -4.44 -28.98
C ASP A 191 3.66 -3.62 -29.49
N SER A 192 3.86 -2.51 -30.21
CA SER A 192 2.78 -1.74 -30.86
C SER A 192 3.05 -1.49 -32.34
#